data_AF-A0A2P6W4Q3-F1
#
_entry.id   AF-A0A2P6W4Q3-F1
#
_cell.length_a   1.000
_cell.length_b   1.000
_cell.length_c   1.000
_cell.angle_alpha   90.00
_cell.angle_beta   90.00
_cell.angle_gamma   90.00
#
_symmetry.space_group_name_H-M   'P 1'
#
loop_
_entity.id
_entity.type
_entity.pdbx_description
1 polymer ?
#
loop_
_entity_poly.entity_id
_entity_poly.type
_entity_poly.pdbx_seq_one_letter_code
_entity_poly.pdbx_strand_id
1 'polypeptide(L)'
;MNIPVISQLPQDVATVVLILLLVVVFVLAFKVMSMVFETVIVSALSAGFYAALSQVLNYSFSFNQMLTYAFLGGVLYLTYSFLASAYSMARTLLKIPYHLLLLVVKPFIWLYKKIRKKVKLKEYQREIERKKGSSSSSHTDSNSTKEVVLDKVKKDSEDE
;
A
#
# COMPACT_ATOMS: atom_id res chain seq x y z
N MET A 1 -8.88 -43.53 -2.26
CA MET A 1 -8.38 -43.15 -3.61
C MET A 1 -8.82 -41.73 -3.88
N ASN A 2 -7.91 -40.75 -3.79
CA ASN A 2 -8.20 -39.38 -4.22
C ASN A 2 -8.14 -39.34 -5.74
N ILE A 3 -9.29 -39.26 -6.39
CA ILE A 3 -9.36 -38.97 -7.82
C ILE A 3 -8.95 -37.50 -7.95
N PRO A 4 -7.89 -37.17 -8.71
CA PRO A 4 -7.52 -35.77 -8.90
C PRO A 4 -8.70 -35.03 -9.56
N VAL A 5 -9.13 -33.93 -8.96
CA VAL A 5 -10.25 -33.07 -9.41
C VAL A 5 -10.12 -32.68 -10.89
N ILE A 6 -8.89 -32.72 -11.41
CA ILE A 6 -8.53 -32.47 -12.81
C ILE A 6 -9.21 -33.48 -13.77
N SER A 7 -9.49 -34.71 -13.34
CA SER A 7 -10.11 -35.75 -14.18
C SER A 7 -11.60 -35.54 -14.46
N GLN A 8 -12.25 -34.59 -13.78
CA GLN A 8 -13.67 -34.27 -13.94
C GLN A 8 -13.91 -33.02 -14.82
N LEU A 9 -12.84 -32.34 -15.25
CA LEU A 9 -12.94 -31.15 -16.09
C LEU A 9 -13.03 -31.53 -17.57
N PRO A 10 -13.77 -30.76 -18.40
CA PRO A 10 -13.76 -30.92 -19.85
C PRO A 10 -12.31 -30.89 -20.37
N GLN A 11 -12.00 -31.77 -21.32
CA GLN A 11 -10.63 -31.97 -21.82
C GLN A 11 -9.99 -30.67 -22.34
N ASP A 12 -10.80 -29.78 -22.90
CA ASP A 12 -10.38 -28.44 -23.33
C ASP A 12 -9.96 -27.54 -22.16
N VAL A 13 -10.70 -27.57 -21.05
CA VAL A 13 -10.40 -26.77 -19.84
C VAL A 13 -9.15 -27.30 -19.15
N ALA A 14 -9.00 -28.63 -19.06
CA ALA A 14 -7.81 -29.25 -18.50
C ALA A 14 -6.54 -28.86 -19.29
N THR A 15 -6.64 -28.80 -20.62
CA THR A 15 -5.54 -28.38 -21.50
C THR A 15 -5.17 -26.92 -21.29
N VAL A 16 -6.16 -26.02 -21.20
CA VAL A 16 -5.92 -24.59 -20.93
C VAL A 16 -5.26 -24.38 -19.56
N VAL A 17 -5.72 -25.07 -18.51
CA VAL A 17 -5.12 -25.00 -17.18
C VAL A 17 -3.70 -25.53 -17.18
N LEU A 18 -3.42 -26.62 -17.91
CA LEU A 18 -2.08 -27.18 -18.05
C LEU A 18 -1.12 -26.19 -18.72
N ILE A 19 -1.55 -25.56 -19.82
CA ILE A 19 -0.76 -24.54 -20.52
C ILE A 19 -0.49 -23.35 -19.60
N LEU A 20 -1.50 -22.88 -18.87
CA LEU A 20 -1.35 -21.76 -17.94
C LEU A 20 -0.37 -22.10 -16.81
N LEU A 21 -0.46 -23.30 -16.23
CA LEU A 21 0.47 -23.77 -15.21
C LEU A 21 1.89 -23.89 -15.75
N LEU A 22 2.06 -24.38 -16.98
CA LEU A 22 3.36 -24.44 -17.65
C LEU A 22 3.97 -23.05 -17.81
N VAL A 23 3.19 -22.07 -18.26
CA VAL A 23 3.65 -20.66 -18.38
C VAL A 23 4.08 -20.12 -17.02
N VAL A 24 3.31 -20.37 -15.95
CA VAL A 24 3.68 -19.93 -14.59
C VAL A 24 5.01 -20.55 -14.15
N VAL A 25 5.22 -21.84 -14.40
CA VAL A 25 6.48 -22.52 -14.07
C VAL A 25 7.65 -21.93 -14.86
N PHE A 26 7.47 -21.64 -16.15
CA PHE A 26 8.50 -20.99 -16.96
C PHE A 26 8.86 -19.60 -16.42
N VAL A 27 7.86 -18.78 -16.09
CA VAL A 27 8.08 -17.45 -15.51
C VAL A 27 8.85 -17.54 -14.20
N LEU A 28 8.51 -18.51 -13.34
CA LEU A 28 9.26 -18.77 -12.10
C LEU A 28 10.70 -19.20 -12.40
N ALA A 29 10.91 -20.11 -13.34
CA ALA A 29 12.24 -20.57 -13.72
C ALA A 29 13.13 -19.44 -14.26
N PHE A 30 12.60 -18.59 -15.15
CA PHE A 30 13.33 -17.42 -15.66
C PHE A 30 13.68 -16.44 -14.54
N LYS A 31 12.76 -16.22 -13.60
CA LYS A 31 13.01 -15.34 -12.45
C LYS A 31 14.10 -15.89 -11.53
N VAL A 32 14.07 -17.19 -11.26
CA VAL A 32 15.13 -17.86 -10.48
C VAL A 32 16.46 -17.76 -11.19
N MET A 33 16.50 -18.00 -12.51
CA MET A 33 17.71 -17.89 -13.31
C MET A 33 18.31 -16.48 -13.24
N SER A 34 17.48 -15.43 -13.34
CA SER A 34 17.94 -14.03 -13.17
C SER A 34 18.58 -13.79 -11.81
N MET A 35 17.95 -14.26 -10.72
CA MET A 35 18.52 -14.16 -9.37
C MET A 35 19.85 -14.90 -9.24
N VAL A 36 19.98 -16.08 -9.86
CA VAL A 36 21.23 -16.84 -9.86
C VAL A 36 22.34 -16.07 -10.58
N PHE A 37 22.06 -15.47 -11.73
CA PHE A 37 23.04 -14.66 -12.45
C PHE A 37 23.55 -13.47 -11.61
N GLU A 38 22.65 -12.74 -10.96
CA GLU A 38 23.02 -11.65 -10.05
C GLU A 38 23.89 -12.16 -8.89
N THR A 39 23.53 -13.31 -8.31
CA THR A 39 24.30 -13.93 -7.23
C THR A 39 25.70 -14.34 -7.69
N VAL A 40 25.84 -14.88 -8.90
CA VAL A 40 27.13 -15.23 -9.50
C VAL A 40 27.98 -13.99 -9.73
N ILE A 41 27.39 -12.90 -10.23
CA ILE A 41 28.10 -11.63 -10.43
C ILE A 41 28.60 -11.07 -9.10
N VAL A 42 27.76 -11.02 -8.07
CA VAL A 42 28.15 -10.55 -6.73
C VAL A 42 29.23 -11.45 -6.12
N SER A 43 29.13 -12.77 -6.31
CA SER A 43 30.15 -13.72 -5.86
C SER A 43 31.48 -13.49 -6.56
N ALA A 44 31.47 -13.29 -7.89
CA ALA A 44 32.65 -13.01 -8.69
C ALA A 44 33.31 -11.67 -8.31
N LEU A 45 32.50 -10.62 -8.08
CA LEU A 45 32.96 -9.33 -7.56
C LEU A 45 33.60 -9.48 -6.18
N SER A 46 33.00 -10.27 -5.29
CA SER A 46 33.54 -10.51 -3.94
C SER A 46 34.87 -11.28 -3.99
N ALA A 47 34.98 -12.26 -4.88
CA ALA A 47 36.22 -12.99 -5.12
C ALA A 47 37.31 -12.08 -5.71
N GLY A 48 36.94 -11.25 -6.70
CA GLY A 48 37.82 -10.27 -7.32
C GLY A 48 38.30 -9.22 -6.32
N PHE A 49 37.43 -8.79 -5.41
CA PHE A 49 37.78 -7.87 -4.33
C PHE A 49 38.84 -8.49 -3.39
N TYR A 50 38.67 -9.76 -2.98
CA TYR A 50 39.69 -10.46 -2.19
C TYR A 50 41.04 -10.56 -2.95
N ALA A 51 41.01 -10.88 -4.24
CA ALA A 51 42.22 -10.95 -5.05
C ALA A 51 42.93 -9.58 -5.12
N ALA A 52 42.20 -8.50 -5.36
CA ALA A 52 42.75 -7.15 -5.36
C ALA A 52 43.32 -6.75 -3.98
N LEU A 53 42.60 -7.08 -2.91
CA LEU A 53 43.02 -6.77 -1.54
C LEU A 53 44.29 -7.54 -1.15
N SER A 54 44.42 -8.80 -1.59
CA SER A 54 45.61 -9.61 -1.35
C SER A 54 46.86 -9.01 -2.00
N GLN A 55 46.72 -8.44 -3.20
CA GLN A 55 47.79 -7.75 -3.93
C GLN A 55 48.20 -6.44 -3.26
N VAL A 56 47.22 -5.64 -2.81
CA VAL A 56 47.49 -4.35 -2.16
C VAL A 56 48.11 -4.51 -0.77
N LEU A 57 47.66 -5.50 0.00
CA LEU A 57 48.13 -5.72 1.38
C LEU A 57 49.31 -6.70 1.49
N ASN A 58 49.84 -7.20 0.36
CA ASN A 58 50.87 -8.24 0.32
C ASN A 58 50.53 -9.47 1.19
N TYR A 59 49.25 -9.83 1.25
CA TYR A 59 48.79 -10.99 2.01
C TYR A 59 48.93 -12.26 1.17
N SER A 60 49.16 -13.41 1.82
CA SER A 60 49.27 -14.67 1.10
C SER A 60 47.95 -15.02 0.42
N PHE A 61 47.98 -15.09 -0.91
CA PHE A 61 46.80 -15.46 -1.70
C PHE A 61 46.46 -16.94 -1.48
N SER A 62 45.25 -17.21 -0.98
CA SER A 62 44.74 -18.56 -0.83
C SER A 62 43.47 -18.75 -1.65
N PHE A 63 43.48 -19.76 -2.52
CA PHE A 63 42.32 -20.10 -3.35
C PHE A 63 41.09 -20.47 -2.51
N ASN A 64 41.31 -21.14 -1.36
CA ASN A 64 40.23 -21.49 -0.43
C ASN A 64 39.57 -20.24 0.18
N GLN A 65 40.37 -19.22 0.52
CA GLN A 65 39.84 -17.96 1.04
C GLN A 65 39.09 -17.19 -0.06
N MET A 66 39.61 -17.17 -1.30
CA MET A 66 38.91 -16.57 -2.44
C MET A 66 37.54 -17.21 -2.67
N LEU A 67 37.46 -18.55 -2.65
CA LEU A 67 36.19 -19.27 -2.77
C LEU A 67 35.23 -18.95 -1.61
N THR A 68 35.77 -18.83 -0.40
CA THR A 68 35.00 -18.46 0.79
C THR A 68 34.43 -17.06 0.66
N TYR A 69 35.21 -16.08 0.18
CA TYR A 69 34.72 -14.72 -0.09
C TYR A 69 33.67 -14.69 -1.20
N ALA A 70 33.85 -15.50 -2.25
CA ALA A 70 32.84 -15.64 -3.31
C ALA A 70 31.51 -16.17 -2.73
N PHE A 71 31.59 -17.25 -1.96
CA PHE A 71 30.43 -17.86 -1.31
C PHE A 71 29.77 -16.89 -0.32
N LEU A 72 30.56 -16.19 0.49
CA LEU A 72 30.06 -15.21 1.45
C LEU A 72 29.32 -14.08 0.74
N GLY A 73 29.88 -13.55 -0.36
CA GLY A 73 29.23 -12.54 -1.20
C GLY A 73 27.89 -13.02 -1.77
N GLY A 74 27.85 -14.25 -2.29
CA GLY A 74 26.63 -14.88 -2.79
C GLY A 74 25.57 -15.06 -1.70
N VAL A 75 25.95 -15.61 -0.54
CA VAL A 75 25.03 -15.81 0.59
C VAL A 75 24.50 -14.48 1.12
N LEU A 76 25.35 -13.44 1.20
CA LEU A 76 24.92 -12.11 1.65
C LEU A 76 23.88 -11.52 0.68
N TYR A 77 24.10 -11.65 -0.62
CA TYR A 77 23.17 -11.19 -1.64
C TYR A 77 21.82 -11.92 -1.58
N LEU A 78 21.87 -13.24 -1.41
CA LEU A 78 20.69 -14.09 -1.34
C LEU A 78 19.87 -13.76 -0.08
N THR A 79 20.55 -13.59 1.05
CA THR A 79 19.93 -13.19 2.33
C THR A 79 19.32 -11.80 2.22
N TYR A 80 20.03 -10.83 1.65
CA TYR A 80 19.52 -9.48 1.42
C TYR A 80 18.28 -9.50 0.52
N SER A 81 18.34 -10.21 -0.60
CA SER A 81 17.25 -10.34 -1.55
C SER A 81 16.02 -10.99 -0.92
N PHE A 82 16.23 -12.02 -0.09
CA PHE A 82 15.16 -12.65 0.68
C PHE A 82 14.54 -11.67 1.67
N LEU A 83 15.35 -10.93 2.42
CA LEU A 83 14.87 -9.95 3.40
C LEU A 83 14.11 -8.79 2.73
N ALA A 84 14.64 -8.29 1.61
CA ALA A 84 14.01 -7.24 0.81
C ALA A 84 12.67 -7.72 0.23
N SER A 85 12.62 -8.97 -0.25
CA SER A 85 11.39 -9.59 -0.75
C SER A 85 10.38 -9.81 0.37
N ALA A 86 10.79 -10.33 1.53
CA ALA A 86 9.94 -10.52 2.69
C ALA A 86 9.38 -9.18 3.19
N TYR A 87 10.20 -8.13 3.23
CA TYR A 87 9.78 -6.78 3.61
C TYR A 87 8.78 -6.17 2.61
N SER A 88 9.06 -6.30 1.31
CA SER A 88 8.16 -5.90 0.23
C SER A 88 6.80 -6.61 0.33
N MET A 89 6.83 -7.93 0.57
CA MET A 89 5.65 -8.76 0.69
C MET A 89 4.84 -8.39 1.94
N ALA A 90 5.51 -8.18 3.08
CA ALA A 90 4.88 -7.70 4.31
C ALA A 90 4.25 -6.31 4.13
N ARG A 91 4.93 -5.36 3.46
CA ARG A 91 4.38 -4.04 3.15
C ARG A 91 3.15 -4.11 2.26
N THR A 92 3.13 -5.04 1.32
CA THR A 92 2.00 -5.26 0.41
C THR A 92 0.83 -5.92 1.12
N LEU A 93 1.09 -6.94 1.95
CA LEU A 93 0.09 -7.57 2.80
C LEU A 93 -0.53 -6.61 3.81
N LEU A 94 0.24 -5.64 4.34
CA LEU A 94 -0.26 -4.64 5.27
C LEU A 94 -1.05 -3.51 4.59
N LYS A 95 -0.76 -3.20 3.32
CA LYS A 95 -1.51 -2.18 2.54
C LYS A 95 -2.94 -2.63 2.21
N ILE A 96 -3.15 -3.92 1.94
CA ILE A 96 -4.46 -4.47 1.56
C ILE A 96 -5.53 -4.25 2.66
N PRO A 97 -5.32 -4.66 3.93
CA PRO A 97 -6.29 -4.41 4.99
C PRO A 97 -6.39 -2.92 5.33
N TYR A 98 -5.29 -2.15 5.23
CA TYR A 98 -5.33 -0.71 5.48
C TYR A 98 -6.22 0.04 4.47
N HIS A 99 -6.12 -0.28 3.18
CA HIS A 99 -7.01 0.30 2.16
C HIS A 99 -8.46 -0.17 2.32
N LEU A 100 -8.69 -1.44 2.68
CA LEU A 100 -10.04 -1.92 2.99
C LEU A 100 -10.68 -1.19 4.18
N LEU A 101 -9.92 -1.01 5.26
CA LEU A 101 -10.36 -0.24 6.44
C LEU A 101 -10.67 1.22 6.07
N LEU A 102 -9.82 1.85 5.28
CA LEU A 102 -10.01 3.24 4.86
C LEU A 102 -11.26 3.41 3.97
N LEU A 103 -11.56 2.41 3.14
CA LEU A 103 -12.74 2.38 2.26
C LEU A 103 -14.04 2.18 3.06
N VAL A 104 -14.01 1.38 4.14
CA VAL A 104 -15.17 1.15 5.02
C VAL A 104 -15.40 2.33 5.98
N VAL A 105 -14.32 2.94 6.49
CA VAL A 105 -14.40 3.97 7.53
C VAL A 105 -14.71 5.37 6.94
N LYS A 106 -14.23 5.69 5.73
CA LYS A 106 -14.53 6.98 5.05
C LYS A 106 -16.03 7.32 4.94
N PRO A 107 -16.90 6.42 4.45
CA PRO A 107 -18.33 6.73 4.34
C PRO A 107 -18.98 6.90 5.71
N PHE A 108 -18.57 6.15 6.73
CA PHE A 108 -19.06 6.29 8.10
C PHE A 108 -18.69 7.64 8.73
N ILE A 109 -17.45 8.08 8.57
CA ILE A 109 -17.00 9.40 9.06
C ILE A 109 -17.77 10.52 8.33
N TRP A 110 -17.97 10.41 7.02
CA TRP A 110 -18.73 11.40 6.25
C TRP A 110 -20.19 11.46 6.69
N LEU A 111 -20.83 10.31 6.88
CA LEU A 111 -22.21 10.21 7.35
C LEU A 111 -22.36 10.80 8.77
N TYR A 112 -21.43 10.50 9.67
CA TYR A 112 -21.41 11.05 11.03
C TYR A 112 -21.24 12.57 11.03
N LYS A 113 -20.32 13.11 10.20
CA LYS A 113 -20.12 14.56 10.05
C LYS A 113 -21.37 15.25 9.49
N LYS A 114 -22.07 14.62 8.55
CA LYS A 114 -23.33 15.11 7.94
C LYS A 114 -24.49 15.12 8.93
N ILE A 115 -24.62 14.07 9.74
CA ILE A 115 -25.65 13.98 10.80
C ILE A 115 -25.39 15.06 11.86
N ARG A 116 -24.15 15.21 12.32
CA ARG A 116 -23.78 16.22 13.33
C ARG A 116 -24.06 17.65 12.86
N LYS A 117 -23.80 17.97 11.57
CA LYS A 117 -24.15 19.26 10.97
C LYS A 117 -25.67 19.49 10.96
N LYS A 118 -26.47 18.49 10.59
CA LYS A 118 -27.95 18.61 10.58
C LYS A 118 -28.55 18.79 11.98
N VAL A 119 -27.98 18.15 13.01
CA VAL A 119 -28.44 18.30 14.40
C VAL A 119 -28.15 19.72 14.91
N LYS A 120 -26.93 20.24 14.70
CA LYS A 120 -26.58 21.62 15.09
C LYS A 120 -27.45 22.67 14.37
N LEU A 121 -27.74 22.47 13.09
CA LEU A 121 -28.63 23.36 12.33
C LEU A 121 -30.06 23.39 12.88
N LYS A 122 -30.58 22.26 13.35
CA LYS A 122 -31.91 22.20 14.00
C LYS A 122 -31.94 22.87 15.37
N GLU A 123 -30.86 22.77 16.15
CA GLU A 123 -30.75 23.48 17.43
C GLU A 123 -30.72 24.99 17.23
N TYR A 124 -29.92 25.50 16.29
CA TYR A 124 -29.88 26.92 15.96
C TYR A 124 -31.24 27.47 15.47
N GLN A 125 -31.97 26.72 14.63
CA GLN A 125 -33.30 27.14 14.20
C GLN A 125 -34.32 27.22 15.34
N ARG A 126 -34.28 26.26 16.28
CA ARG A 126 -35.13 26.29 17.48
C ARG A 126 -34.79 27.45 18.42
N GLU A 127 -33.52 27.84 18.48
CA GLU A 127 -33.08 28.96 19.30
C GLU A 127 -33.52 30.31 18.70
N ILE A 128 -33.52 30.43 17.36
CA ILE A 128 -34.05 31.59 16.63
C ILE A 128 -35.58 31.69 16.77
N GLU A 129 -36.31 30.57 16.71
CA GLU A 129 -37.77 30.56 16.94
C GLU A 129 -38.13 30.90 18.39
N ARG A 130 -37.37 30.43 19.38
CA ARG A 130 -37.56 30.83 20.79
C ARG A 130 -37.31 32.32 21.02
N LYS A 131 -36.30 32.91 20.36
CA LYS A 131 -36.04 34.36 20.42
C LYS A 131 -37.10 35.19 19.70
N LYS A 132 -37.74 34.67 18.64
CA LYS A 132 -38.89 35.31 17.97
C LYS A 132 -40.19 35.21 18.78
N GLY A 133 -40.41 34.13 19.52
CA GLY A 133 -41.57 33.98 20.41
C GLY A 133 -41.54 34.89 21.64
N SER A 134 -40.35 35.31 22.08
CA SER A 134 -40.16 36.19 23.25
C SER A 134 -40.18 37.69 22.92
N SER A 135 -40.29 38.09 21.65
CA SER A 135 -40.19 39.51 21.22
C SER A 135 -41.47 40.02 20.53
N SER A 136 -42.62 39.36 20.72
CA SER A 136 -43.93 39.85 20.29
C SER A 136 -44.63 40.70 21.35
N SER A 137 -43.95 41.75 21.83
CA SER A 137 -44.61 42.88 22.51
C SER A 137 -43.72 44.13 22.47
N SER A 138 -43.47 44.69 21.29
CA SER A 138 -43.12 46.11 21.12
C SER A 138 -42.98 46.47 19.64
N HIS A 139 -44.00 47.17 19.16
CA HIS A 139 -44.09 48.12 18.05
C HIS A 139 -42.85 48.51 17.20
N THR A 140 -43.08 48.53 15.87
CA THR A 140 -42.76 49.61 14.90
C THR A 140 -41.56 49.46 13.92
N ASP A 141 -41.95 49.50 12.64
CA ASP A 141 -41.31 50.00 11.41
C ASP A 141 -40.04 49.41 10.74
N SER A 142 -40.26 49.16 9.45
CA SER A 142 -39.43 49.50 8.28
C SER A 142 -38.48 48.47 7.66
N ASN A 143 -38.59 48.43 6.34
CA ASN A 143 -37.77 47.75 5.34
C ASN A 143 -36.25 47.83 5.60
N SER A 144 -35.56 46.73 5.27
CA SER A 144 -34.14 46.65 4.84
C SER A 144 -33.29 45.69 5.68
N THR A 145 -33.46 44.36 5.51
CA THR A 145 -32.39 43.39 5.84
C THR A 145 -32.66 41.96 5.32
N LYS A 146 -33.12 41.81 4.08
CA LYS A 146 -33.26 40.47 3.45
C LYS A 146 -32.02 40.00 2.68
N GLU A 147 -30.94 40.79 2.60
CA GLU A 147 -29.86 40.54 1.63
C GLU A 147 -28.49 40.18 2.23
N VAL A 148 -28.30 40.20 3.56
CA VAL A 148 -26.93 40.15 4.16
C VAL A 148 -26.61 38.85 4.92
N VAL A 149 -27.45 37.81 4.85
CA VAL A 149 -27.20 36.55 5.61
C VAL A 149 -26.66 35.41 4.74
N LEU A 150 -26.66 35.54 3.41
CA LEU A 150 -26.15 34.49 2.50
C LEU A 150 -24.64 34.58 2.24
N ASP A 151 -24.00 35.71 2.48
CA ASP A 151 -22.62 35.93 2.03
C ASP A 151 -21.53 35.47 3.03
N LYS A 152 -21.90 35.27 4.31
CA LYS A 152 -20.95 34.77 5.33
C LYS A 152 -20.76 33.25 5.34
N VAL A 153 -21.62 32.48 4.67
CA VAL A 153 -21.51 31.01 4.66
C VAL A 153 -20.69 30.52 3.45
N LYS A 154 -20.51 31.34 2.41
CA LYS A 154 -19.79 30.94 1.19
C LYS A 154 -18.27 31.08 1.30
N LYS A 155 -17.76 31.90 2.24
CA LYS A 155 -16.32 32.19 2.37
C LYS A 155 -15.51 31.18 3.21
N ASP A 156 -16.17 30.35 4.03
CA ASP A 156 -15.48 29.33 4.85
C ASP A 156 -15.42 27.94 4.17
N SER A 157 -15.74 27.86 2.87
CA SER A 157 -15.74 26.59 2.11
C SER A 157 -14.65 26.51 1.04
N GLU A 158 -13.82 27.54 0.88
CA GLU A 158 -12.73 27.55 -0.13
C GLU A 158 -11.32 27.41 0.46
N ASP A 159 -11.16 27.52 1.79
CA ASP A 159 -9.88 27.34 2.47
C ASP A 159 -9.94 26.21 3.52
N GLU A 160 -9.96 24.94 3.07
CA GLU A 160 -9.40 23.74 3.76
C GLU A 160 -9.58 22.43 2.97
#